data_AF-A0AAV5MVH1-F1
#
_entry.id   AF-A0AAV5MVH1-F1
#
_cell.length_a   1.000
_cell.length_b   1.000
_cell.length_c   1.000
_cell.angle_alpha   90.00
_cell.angle_beta   90.00
_cell.angle_gamma   90.00
#
_symmetry.space_group_name_H-M   'P 1'
#
loop_
_entity.id
_entity.type
_entity.pdbx_description
1 polymer ?
#
loop_
_entity_poly.entity_id
_entity_poly.type
_entity_poly.pdbx_seq_one_letter_code
_entity_poly.pdbx_strand_id
1 'polypeptide(L)'
;LKEMAAPSHNVELEAVKFLQKLIQDSTDEPSKLATKLFVILQHMRTSGKEHSMPYQVISRAMEIIVNQHGLDMEALRSTRIPLTSGAQMGDPASSQYAGSSQAIGVAKASEAGSAENEMSKFAALSLDTVPK
;
A
#
# COMPACT_ATOMS: atom_id res chain seq x y z
N LEU A 1 -3.28 -16.11 -28.43
CA LEU A 1 -2.75 -17.08 -27.46
C LEU A 1 -2.28 -16.28 -26.26
N LYS A 2 -2.95 -16.40 -25.10
CA LYS A 2 -2.52 -15.72 -23.88
C LYS A 2 -1.36 -16.56 -23.33
N GLU A 3 -0.14 -16.16 -23.66
CA GLU A 3 1.06 -16.71 -23.04
C GLU A 3 1.05 -16.25 -21.59
N MET A 4 0.34 -16.99 -20.74
CA MET A 4 0.49 -16.87 -19.31
C MET A 4 1.88 -17.43 -19.05
N ALA A 5 2.87 -16.55 -18.87
CA ALA A 5 4.20 -16.95 -18.45
C ALA A 5 4.02 -17.93 -17.29
N ALA A 6 4.38 -19.20 -17.53
CA ALA A 6 4.34 -20.19 -16.48
C ALA A 6 5.21 -19.64 -15.35
N PRO A 7 4.71 -19.60 -14.10
CA PRO A 7 5.53 -19.14 -12.99
C PRO A 7 6.81 -19.96 -13.00
N SER A 8 7.96 -19.30 -13.01
CA SER A 8 9.21 -20.00 -12.89
C SER A 8 9.19 -20.79 -11.57
N HIS A 9 9.79 -21.98 -11.53
CA HIS A 9 9.85 -22.80 -10.32
C HIS A 9 10.35 -22.01 -9.09
N ASN A 10 11.19 -21.00 -9.33
CA ASN A 10 11.64 -20.04 -8.32
C ASN A 10 10.49 -19.19 -7.74
N VAL A 11 9.58 -18.65 -8.56
CA VAL A 11 8.39 -17.92 -8.11
C VAL A 11 7.47 -18.80 -7.25
N GLU A 12 7.28 -20.07 -7.62
CA GLU A 12 6.42 -20.97 -6.85
C GLU A 12 6.96 -21.20 -5.42
N LEU A 13 8.26 -21.50 -5.30
CA LEU A 13 8.90 -21.70 -4.00
C LEU A 13 8.85 -20.43 -3.13
N GLU A 14 9.12 -19.26 -3.73
CA GLU A 14 9.05 -17.99 -3.03
C GLU A 14 7.63 -17.65 -2.58
N ALA A 15 6.62 -17.91 -3.41
CA ALA A 15 5.22 -17.68 -3.06
C ALA A 15 4.77 -18.55 -1.90
N VAL A 16 5.16 -19.83 -1.87
CA VAL A 16 4.85 -20.73 -0.74
C VAL A 16 5.53 -20.25 0.54
N LYS A 17 6.82 -19.89 0.50
CA LYS A 17 7.53 -19.36 1.67
C LYS A 17 6.92 -18.05 2.17
N PHE A 18 6.61 -17.14 1.25
CA PHE A 18 5.94 -15.88 1.55
C PHE A 18 4.60 -16.12 2.23
N LEU A 19 3.75 -16.99 1.66
CA LEU A 19 2.43 -17.27 2.20
C LEU A 19 2.49 -17.98 3.56
N GLN A 20 3.39 -18.94 3.74
CA GLN A 20 3.61 -19.62 5.02
C GLN A 20 3.97 -18.62 6.13
N LYS A 21 4.94 -17.74 5.86
CA LYS A 21 5.32 -16.69 6.80
C LYS A 21 4.15 -15.74 7.08
N LEU A 22 3.44 -15.33 6.04
CA LEU A 22 2.31 -14.41 6.17
C LEU A 22 1.17 -15.00 7.01
N ILE A 23 0.87 -16.30 6.85
CA ILE A 23 -0.12 -17.01 7.67
C ILE A 23 0.37 -17.16 9.11
N GLN A 24 1.67 -17.41 9.32
CA GLN A 24 2.23 -17.50 10.66
C GLN A 24 2.20 -16.16 11.41
N ASP A 25 2.46 -15.06 10.70
CA ASP A 25 2.56 -13.71 11.27
C ASP A 25 1.17 -13.03 11.42
N SER A 26 0.13 -13.56 10.78
CA SER A 26 -1.21 -12.97 10.76
C SER A 26 -2.22 -13.79 11.55
N THR A 27 -3.12 -13.10 12.25
CA THR A 27 -4.31 -13.71 12.90
C THR A 27 -5.56 -13.61 12.02
N ASP A 28 -5.42 -13.15 10.77
CA ASP A 28 -6.53 -13.03 9.85
C ASP A 28 -7.05 -14.38 9.35
N GLU A 29 -8.36 -14.47 9.20
CA GLU A 29 -9.00 -15.53 8.42
C GLU A 29 -8.50 -15.52 6.96
N PRO A 30 -8.48 -16.68 6.27
CA PRO A 30 -7.99 -16.79 4.90
C PRO A 30 -8.65 -15.81 3.91
N SER A 31 -9.94 -15.52 4.09
CA SER A 31 -10.70 -14.58 3.26
C SER A 31 -10.21 -13.14 3.40
N LYS A 32 -9.89 -12.71 4.62
CA LYS A 32 -9.31 -11.38 4.90
C LYS A 32 -7.90 -11.30 4.34
N LEU A 33 -7.12 -12.36 4.48
CA LEU A 33 -5.76 -12.40 3.94
C LEU A 33 -5.75 -12.33 2.41
N ALA A 34 -6.61 -13.10 1.74
CA ALA A 34 -6.82 -13.03 0.30
C ALA A 34 -7.26 -11.64 -0.16
N THR A 35 -8.14 -10.97 0.61
CA THR A 35 -8.54 -9.59 0.33
C THR A 35 -7.36 -8.62 0.40
N LYS A 36 -6.50 -8.73 1.41
CA LYS A 36 -5.29 -7.89 1.52
C LYS A 36 -4.33 -8.11 0.35
N LEU A 37 -4.06 -9.37 -0.01
CA LEU A 37 -3.23 -9.70 -1.17
C LEU A 37 -3.83 -9.14 -2.46
N PHE A 38 -5.15 -9.24 -2.62
CA PHE A 38 -5.86 -8.65 -3.76
C PHE A 38 -5.69 -7.13 -3.83
N VAL A 39 -5.87 -6.40 -2.71
CA VAL A 39 -5.66 -4.95 -2.63
C VAL A 39 -4.24 -4.57 -3.06
N ILE A 40 -3.23 -5.31 -2.59
CA ILE A 40 -1.83 -5.07 -2.96
C ILE A 40 -1.65 -5.28 -4.47
N LEU A 41 -2.15 -6.37 -5.04
CA LEU A 41 -2.07 -6.63 -6.47
C LEU A 41 -2.74 -5.53 -7.29
N GLN A 42 -3.89 -5.02 -6.84
CA GLN A 42 -4.56 -3.90 -7.51
C GLN A 42 -3.68 -2.66 -7.53
N HIS A 43 -3.14 -2.28 -6.37
CA HIS A 43 -2.24 -1.13 -6.27
C HIS A 43 -1.00 -1.30 -7.18
N MET A 44 -0.37 -2.47 -7.15
CA MET A 44 0.82 -2.77 -7.94
C MET A 44 0.54 -2.71 -9.45
N ARG A 45 -0.62 -3.18 -9.90
CA ARG A 45 -1.04 -3.05 -11.29
C ARG A 45 -1.28 -1.60 -11.70
N THR A 46 -2.01 -0.83 -10.91
CA THR A 46 -2.26 0.60 -11.20
C THR A 46 -0.99 1.46 -11.19
N SER A 47 0.05 1.01 -10.48
CA SER A 47 1.36 1.67 -10.44
C SER A 47 2.35 1.12 -11.48
N GLY A 48 1.92 0.24 -12.39
CA GLY A 48 2.75 -0.30 -13.48
C GLY A 48 3.80 -1.34 -13.04
N LYS A 49 3.67 -1.92 -11.84
CA LYS A 49 4.60 -2.90 -11.26
C LYS A 49 4.16 -4.35 -11.44
N GLU A 50 3.22 -4.62 -12.34
CA GLU A 50 2.66 -5.97 -12.56
C GLU A 50 3.66 -6.99 -13.15
N HIS A 51 4.78 -6.52 -13.69
CA HIS A 51 5.87 -7.40 -14.16
C HIS A 51 6.94 -7.67 -13.09
N SER A 52 6.86 -7.00 -11.94
CA SER A 52 7.87 -7.13 -10.87
C SER A 52 7.81 -8.50 -10.18
N MET A 53 8.96 -8.97 -9.68
CA MET A 53 9.03 -10.22 -8.91
C MET A 53 8.07 -10.23 -7.70
N PRO A 54 7.96 -9.16 -6.88
CA PRO A 54 6.99 -9.14 -5.79
C PRO A 54 5.55 -9.32 -6.27
N TYR A 55 5.17 -8.75 -7.42
CA TYR A 55 3.83 -8.94 -7.96
C TYR A 55 3.56 -10.40 -8.31
N GLN A 56 4.51 -11.06 -8.98
CA GLN A 56 4.37 -12.47 -9.38
C GLN A 56 4.24 -13.39 -8.15
N VAL A 57 5.09 -13.18 -7.14
CA VAL A 57 5.07 -13.93 -5.87
C VAL A 57 3.75 -13.73 -5.14
N ILE A 58 3.28 -12.49 -5.00
CA ILE A 58 2.01 -12.15 -4.34
C ILE A 58 0.82 -12.71 -5.14
N SER A 59 0.86 -12.65 -6.47
CA SER A 59 -0.20 -13.17 -7.34
C SER A 59 -0.31 -14.69 -7.19
N ARG A 60 0.82 -15.40 -7.17
CA ARG A 60 0.85 -16.85 -6.96
C ARG A 60 0.41 -17.23 -5.55
N ALA A 61 0.82 -16.48 -4.52
CA ALA A 61 0.36 -16.68 -3.14
C ALA A 61 -1.15 -16.48 -3.00
N MET A 62 -1.71 -15.47 -3.67
CA MET A 62 -3.15 -15.22 -3.69
C MET A 62 -3.91 -16.39 -4.35
N GLU A 63 -3.43 -16.90 -5.47
CA GLU A 63 -4.02 -18.08 -6.11
C GLU A 63 -3.99 -19.30 -5.19
N ILE A 64 -2.86 -19.54 -4.51
CA ILE A 64 -2.71 -20.65 -3.58
C ILE A 64 -3.70 -20.56 -2.40
N ILE A 65 -3.84 -19.40 -1.76
CA ILE A 65 -4.77 -19.26 -0.62
C ILE A 65 -6.23 -19.39 -1.06
N VAL A 66 -6.59 -18.87 -2.23
CA VAL A 66 -7.93 -18.99 -2.81
C VAL A 66 -8.28 -20.45 -3.07
N ASN A 67 -7.37 -21.19 -3.70
CA ASN A 67 -7.57 -22.60 -4.02
C ASN A 67 -7.62 -23.49 -2.77
N GLN A 68 -6.72 -23.26 -1.80
CA GLN A 68 -6.67 -24.05 -0.57
C GLN A 68 -7.92 -23.89 0.30
N HIS A 69 -8.51 -22.70 0.33
CA HIS A 69 -9.65 -22.39 1.20
C HIS A 69 -10.98 -22.30 0.46
N GLY A 70 -11.02 -22.64 -0.84
CA GLY A 70 -12.24 -22.61 -1.66
C GLY A 70 -12.89 -21.23 -1.72
N LEU A 71 -12.09 -20.17 -1.74
CA LEU A 71 -12.61 -18.80 -1.76
C LEU A 71 -13.13 -18.45 -3.16
N ASP A 72 -14.23 -17.69 -3.20
CA ASP A 72 -14.75 -17.18 -4.46
C ASP A 72 -13.99 -15.90 -4.90
N MET A 73 -13.37 -15.98 -6.07
CA MET A 73 -12.68 -14.85 -6.69
C MET A 73 -13.63 -13.70 -7.04
N GLU A 74 -14.90 -13.97 -7.32
CA GLU A 74 -15.87 -12.94 -7.67
C GLU A 74 -16.32 -12.15 -6.45
N ALA A 75 -16.53 -12.82 -5.31
CA ALA A 75 -16.74 -12.17 -4.02
C ALA A 75 -15.55 -11.29 -3.59
N LEU A 76 -14.31 -11.76 -3.80
CA LEU A 76 -13.11 -10.96 -3.52
C LEU A 76 -13.03 -9.71 -4.40
N ARG A 77 -13.37 -9.82 -5.69
CA ARG A 77 -13.46 -8.67 -6.62
C ARG A 77 -14.60 -7.72 -6.29
N SER A 78 -15.73 -8.26 -5.83
CA SER A 78 -16.94 -7.51 -5.47
C SER A 78 -16.84 -6.82 -4.12
N THR A 79 -15.87 -7.21 -3.29
CA THR A 79 -15.54 -6.50 -2.06
C THR A 79 -15.16 -5.07 -2.43
N ARG A 80 -16.12 -4.15 -2.27
CA ARG A 80 -15.90 -2.71 -2.43
C ARG A 80 -14.95 -2.28 -1.33
N ILE A 81 -13.66 -2.30 -1.65
CA ILE A 81 -12.66 -1.61 -0.86
C ILE A 81 -12.98 -0.13 -1.03
N PRO A 82 -13.29 0.63 0.04
CA PRO A 82 -13.40 2.07 -0.05
C PRO A 82 -12.06 2.60 -0.53
N LEU A 83 -11.97 2.90 -1.82
CA LEU A 83 -10.90 3.73 -2.34
C LEU A 83 -11.17 5.09 -1.70
N THR A 84 -10.36 5.47 -0.70
CA THR A 84 -10.37 6.84 -0.18
C THR A 84 -9.72 7.76 -1.22
N SER A 85 -10.29 7.83 -2.42
CA SER A 85 -10.01 8.87 -3.38
C SER A 85 -10.83 10.09 -2.96
N GLY A 86 -10.27 10.87 -2.05
CA GLY A 86 -10.92 12.01 -1.41
C GLY A 86 -9.96 13.15 -1.09
N ALA A 87 -8.98 13.39 -1.96
CA ALA A 87 -8.30 14.69 -2.07
C ALA A 87 -8.35 15.12 -3.54
N GLN A 88 -9.57 15.23 -4.07
CA GLN A 88 -9.83 15.95 -5.32
C GLN A 88 -10.84 17.04 -5.00
N MET A 89 -10.36 18.12 -4.36
CA MET A 89 -11.07 19.39 -4.29
C MET A 89 -11.02 20.00 -5.69
N GLY A 90 -11.90 19.53 -6.56
CA GLY A 90 -12.23 20.18 -7.82
C GLY A 90 -13.50 20.97 -7.63
N ASP A 91 -13.37 22.29 -7.51
CA ASP A 91 -14.44 23.28 -7.65
C ASP A 91 -15.24 22.99 -8.93
N PRO A 92 -16.58 23.05 -8.90
CA PRO A 92 -17.20 24.26 -9.42
C PRO A 92 -18.54 24.60 -8.74
N ALA A 93 -18.61 25.76 -8.10
CA ALA A 93 -19.90 26.40 -7.80
C ALA A 93 -19.89 27.88 -8.21
N SER A 94 -20.12 28.12 -9.51
CA SER A 94 -20.73 29.37 -9.93
C SER A 94 -22.24 29.28 -9.64
N SER A 95 -22.71 30.02 -8.64
CA SER A 95 -23.94 30.82 -8.72
C SER A 95 -24.12 31.65 -7.46
N GLN A 96 -24.18 32.95 -7.70
CA GLN A 96 -24.39 34.05 -6.78
C GLN A 96 -25.76 33.95 -6.08
N TYR A 97 -25.83 34.27 -4.78
CA TYR A 97 -26.69 35.36 -4.28
C TYR A 97 -26.34 35.72 -2.83
N ALA A 98 -26.51 36.99 -2.54
CA ALA A 98 -26.06 37.72 -1.38
C ALA A 98 -26.88 37.49 -0.11
N GLY A 99 -26.25 37.67 1.06
CA GLY A 99 -26.91 37.74 2.36
C GLY A 99 -25.95 37.99 3.50
N SER A 100 -25.71 39.28 3.78
CA SER A 100 -24.86 39.86 4.83
C SER A 100 -25.06 39.27 6.24
N SER A 101 -23.98 39.04 6.98
CA SER A 101 -23.76 39.62 8.33
C SER A 101 -22.33 39.37 8.84
N GLN A 102 -21.84 40.42 9.50
CA GLN A 102 -20.48 40.72 9.91
C GLN A 102 -20.05 39.98 11.19
N ALA A 103 -18.80 39.52 11.25
CA ALA A 103 -18.05 39.46 12.51
C ALA A 103 -16.53 39.61 12.24
N ILE A 104 -15.98 40.61 12.91
CA ILE A 104 -14.62 41.15 12.88
C ILE A 104 -13.62 40.17 13.52
N GLY A 105 -12.37 40.09 13.05
CA GLY A 105 -11.38 39.31 13.81
C GLY A 105 -9.97 39.08 13.26
N VAL A 106 -9.23 40.16 12.95
CA VAL A 106 -7.78 40.30 13.19
C VAL A 106 -6.78 39.44 12.38
N ALA A 107 -5.90 40.18 11.70
CA ALA A 107 -4.75 39.76 10.93
C ALA A 107 -3.67 39.02 11.74
N LYS A 108 -2.93 38.12 11.08
CA LYS A 108 -1.47 38.28 10.96
C LYS A 108 -0.89 37.42 9.85
N ALA A 109 -0.12 38.07 8.98
CA ALA A 109 0.80 37.44 8.04
C ALA A 109 1.90 36.69 8.79
N SER A 110 2.38 35.59 8.21
CA SER A 110 3.72 35.07 8.48
C SER A 110 4.26 34.50 7.18
N GLU A 111 5.14 35.31 6.60
CA GLU A 111 6.02 35.03 5.48
C GLU A 111 7.18 34.13 5.93
N ALA A 112 7.81 33.49 4.94
CA ALA A 112 9.11 32.82 4.97
C ALA A 112 9.19 31.48 5.74
N GLY A 113 9.88 30.46 5.24
CA GLY A 113 10.78 30.42 4.11
C GLY A 113 11.15 29.00 3.73
N SER A 114 11.53 28.85 2.47
CA SER A 114 12.29 27.72 1.94
C SER A 114 13.67 27.72 2.60
N ALA A 115 14.11 26.57 3.09
CA ALA A 115 15.53 26.33 3.34
C ALA A 115 15.82 24.84 3.19
N GLU A 116 16.67 24.59 2.22
CA GLU A 116 17.30 23.34 1.85
C GLU A 116 18.35 22.94 2.91
N ASN A 117 18.92 21.74 2.74
CA ASN A 117 20.30 21.35 3.08
C ASN A 117 20.48 20.21 4.11
N GLU A 118 20.63 19.01 3.56
CA GLU A 118 21.80 18.11 3.64
C GLU A 118 22.68 18.04 4.92
N MET A 119 22.97 16.78 5.25
CA MET A 119 24.25 16.23 5.72
C MET A 119 24.61 16.27 7.22
N SER A 120 25.11 15.09 7.61
CA SER A 120 26.02 14.79 8.71
C SER A 120 25.36 14.44 10.04
N LYS A 121 25.58 13.21 10.49
CA LYS A 121 26.81 12.88 11.24
C LYS A 121 26.78 11.42 11.69
N PHE A 122 27.70 10.63 11.15
CA PHE A 122 28.06 9.34 11.70
C PHE A 122 28.66 9.57 13.10
N ALA A 123 28.11 8.90 14.12
CA ALA A 123 28.73 8.80 15.44
C ALA A 123 29.18 7.35 15.63
N ALA A 124 30.49 7.21 15.75
CA ALA A 124 31.19 5.97 16.03
C ALA A 124 31.52 5.87 17.54
N LEU A 125 31.79 4.63 17.95
CA LEU A 125 32.56 4.18 19.13
C LEU A 125 31.82 4.16 20.48
N SER A 126 31.69 2.96 21.06
CA SER A 126 32.59 2.59 22.16
C SER A 126 32.57 1.07 22.42
N LEU A 127 33.72 0.45 22.16
CA LEU A 127 34.13 -0.88 22.60
C LEU A 127 35.38 -0.66 23.45
N ASP A 128 35.34 -1.01 24.74
CA ASP A 128 36.36 -1.83 25.43
C ASP A 128 36.10 -1.86 26.94
N THR A 129 36.15 -3.04 27.55
CA THR A 129 37.04 -3.36 28.69
C THR A 129 36.80 -4.81 29.12
N VAL A 130 37.83 -5.64 28.94
CA VAL A 130 37.98 -6.99 29.49
C VAL A 130 38.51 -6.91 30.93
N PRO A 131 37.96 -7.67 31.91
CA PRO A 131 38.54 -7.75 33.25
C PRO A 131 39.69 -8.75 33.33
N LYS A 132 40.73 -8.40 34.12
CA LYS A 132 41.80 -9.29 34.56
C LYS A 132 41.65 -9.59 36.03
#